data_AF-A0A3S1QR48-F1
#
_entry.id   AF-A0A3S1QR48-F1
#
_cell.length_a   1.000
_cell.length_b   1.000
_cell.length_c   1.000
_cell.angle_alpha   90.00
_cell.angle_beta   90.00
_cell.angle_gamma   90.00
#
_symmetry.space_group_name_H-M   'P 1'
#
loop_
_entity.id
_entity.type
_entity.pdbx_description
1 polymer ?
#
loop_
_entity_poly.entity_id
_entity_poly.type
_entity_poly.pdbx_seq_one_letter_code
_entity_poly.pdbx_strand_id
1 'polypeptide(L)'
;MANDELPGVLATLPVIDAKAEPTLKSAEAEAFYTSAIRELTATDIPFLVAGTYAVSAYTGVVRQTKDLDIFCKPGDCPRILTHFKDIGYAVVIEDDRWLGKVFEGPHFFDVIFASANGTMQVKDQWLEHARQVELLGSRVRIIGPTELIWSKCFIQDRGRHDGADIAHTILKAHEQIDWQRLLSYLDTHWEVLLMQLLNFRWIYPSERDHIPDWLLDNLLDRLARQRQLPSPRMKICRGRLLSQVDYEIDVKEWGFAGVGGVGEFRDG
;
A
#
# COMPACT_ATOMS: atom_id res chain seq x y z
N MET A 1 -3.12 9.98 -42.99
CA MET A 1 -2.23 8.80 -42.87
C MET A 1 -1.66 8.82 -41.46
N ALA A 2 -1.98 7.75 -40.72
CA ALA A 2 -1.53 7.35 -39.39
C ALA A 2 -1.54 8.39 -38.24
N ASN A 3 -2.59 8.32 -37.42
CA ASN A 3 -2.47 8.50 -35.97
C ASN A 3 -1.59 7.36 -35.44
N ASP A 4 -0.44 7.69 -34.85
CA ASP A 4 0.30 6.76 -33.99
C ASP A 4 -0.22 6.94 -32.56
N GLU A 5 -1.30 6.22 -32.25
CA GLU A 5 -1.64 5.89 -30.87
C GLU A 5 -0.51 5.01 -30.31
N LEU A 6 0.11 5.42 -29.20
CA LEU A 6 1.02 4.57 -28.42
C LEU A 6 0.27 3.30 -27.97
N PRO A 7 0.55 2.10 -28.52
CA PRO A 7 -0.18 0.90 -28.16
C PRO A 7 0.59 0.13 -27.08
N GLY A 8 -0.09 -0.28 -26.00
CA GLY A 8 0.18 -1.62 -25.46
C GLY A 8 0.14 -1.91 -23.96
N VAL A 9 0.11 -0.95 -23.03
CA VAL A 9 0.16 -1.31 -21.58
C VAL A 9 -1.06 -0.80 -20.79
N LEU A 10 -1.94 0.00 -21.39
CA LEU A 10 -3.22 0.40 -20.77
C LEU A 10 -4.38 -0.49 -21.25
N ALA A 11 -4.45 -0.80 -22.55
CA ALA A 11 -5.61 -1.47 -23.15
C ALA A 11 -5.88 -2.91 -22.69
N THR A 12 -4.94 -3.57 -22.00
CA THR A 12 -5.07 -4.97 -21.55
C THR A 12 -5.45 -5.12 -20.08
N LEU A 13 -5.42 -4.04 -19.30
CA LEU A 13 -5.73 -4.11 -17.87
C LEU A 13 -7.25 -4.14 -17.65
N PRO A 14 -7.75 -4.91 -16.67
CA PRO A 14 -9.19 -4.95 -16.39
C PRO A 14 -9.69 -3.57 -15.94
N VAL A 15 -10.78 -3.12 -16.57
CA VAL A 15 -11.47 -1.87 -16.21
C VAL A 15 -12.42 -2.16 -15.04
N ILE A 16 -12.45 -1.26 -14.07
CA ILE A 16 -13.42 -1.28 -12.97
C ILE A 16 -14.20 0.03 -12.95
N ASP A 17 -15.47 -0.07 -12.59
CA ASP A 17 -16.26 1.10 -12.21
C ASP A 17 -16.00 1.37 -10.72
N ALA A 18 -15.50 2.55 -10.38
CA ALA A 18 -15.30 2.95 -8.99
C ALA A 18 -16.65 2.93 -8.26
N LYS A 19 -16.73 2.19 -7.15
CA LYS A 19 -17.94 2.16 -6.32
C LYS A 19 -18.20 3.49 -5.61
N ALA A 20 -17.14 4.24 -5.35
CA ALA A 20 -17.20 5.59 -4.82
C ALA A 20 -15.86 6.32 -5.02
N GLU A 21 -15.88 7.62 -4.80
CA GLU A 21 -14.69 8.47 -4.68
C GLU A 21 -14.62 9.09 -3.29
N PRO A 22 -13.42 9.40 -2.76
CA PRO A 22 -13.30 10.15 -1.53
C PRO A 22 -13.79 11.58 -1.70
N THR A 23 -14.12 12.23 -0.57
CA THR A 23 -14.40 13.66 -0.58
C THR A 23 -13.12 14.47 -0.40
N LEU A 24 -13.08 15.64 -1.03
CA LEU A 24 -11.98 16.58 -0.91
C LEU A 24 -12.37 17.74 0.02
N LYS A 25 -11.36 18.41 0.58
CA LYS A 25 -11.58 19.52 1.54
C LYS A 25 -12.12 20.79 0.87
N SER A 26 -11.77 21.03 -0.38
CA SER A 26 -12.14 22.24 -1.12
C SER A 26 -12.08 22.03 -2.63
N ALA A 27 -12.66 22.95 -3.40
CA ALA A 27 -12.63 22.92 -4.86
C ALA A 27 -11.20 23.18 -5.40
N GLU A 28 -10.37 23.93 -4.68
CA GLU A 28 -8.97 24.15 -5.02
C GLU A 28 -8.18 22.84 -4.93
N ALA A 29 -8.47 22.00 -3.92
CA ALA A 29 -7.87 20.66 -3.82
C ALA A 29 -8.27 19.79 -5.00
N GLU A 30 -9.55 19.82 -5.41
CA GLU A 30 -10.05 19.07 -6.56
C GLU A 30 -9.40 19.53 -7.88
N ALA A 31 -9.26 20.85 -8.08
CA ALA A 31 -8.58 21.41 -9.23
C ALA A 31 -7.09 21.00 -9.29
N PHE A 32 -6.41 21.01 -8.13
CA PHE A 32 -5.03 20.55 -8.01
C PHE A 32 -4.90 19.07 -8.38
N TYR A 33 -5.71 18.18 -7.79
CA TYR A 33 -5.62 16.74 -8.08
C TYR A 33 -6.02 16.39 -9.52
N THR A 34 -7.02 17.07 -10.07
CA THR A 34 -7.41 16.92 -11.48
C THR A 34 -6.25 17.31 -12.40
N SER A 35 -5.59 18.43 -12.12
CA SER A 35 -4.42 18.86 -12.88
C SER A 35 -3.26 17.89 -12.72
N ALA A 36 -2.95 17.45 -11.50
CA ALA A 36 -1.88 16.49 -11.24
C ALA A 36 -2.08 15.17 -11.98
N ILE A 37 -3.29 14.60 -11.96
CA ILE A 37 -3.61 13.39 -12.72
C ILE A 37 -3.46 13.64 -14.22
N ARG A 38 -3.98 14.75 -14.75
CA ARG A 38 -3.84 15.09 -16.17
C ARG A 38 -2.37 15.16 -16.58
N GLU A 39 -1.53 15.88 -15.83
CA GLU A 39 -0.09 16.00 -16.11
C GLU A 39 0.59 14.63 -16.05
N LEU A 40 0.33 13.82 -15.02
CA LEU A 40 0.86 12.45 -14.90
C LEU A 40 0.48 11.59 -16.13
N THR A 41 -0.78 11.64 -16.57
CA THR A 41 -1.25 10.88 -17.73
C THR A 41 -0.71 11.38 -19.07
N ALA A 42 -0.26 12.63 -19.14
CA ALA A 42 0.41 13.17 -20.32
C ALA A 42 1.87 12.69 -20.44
N THR A 43 2.45 12.16 -19.36
CA THR A 43 3.79 11.56 -19.37
C THR A 43 3.77 10.09 -19.82
N ASP A 44 4.94 9.56 -20.18
CA ASP A 44 5.16 8.13 -20.43
C ASP A 44 5.52 7.36 -19.14
N ILE A 45 5.47 8.01 -17.97
CA ILE A 45 5.99 7.45 -16.72
C ILE A 45 4.93 6.51 -16.11
N PRO A 46 5.24 5.24 -15.85
CA PRO A 46 4.30 4.33 -15.21
C PRO A 46 4.02 4.71 -13.75
N PHE A 47 2.74 4.85 -13.40
CA PHE A 47 2.29 5.09 -12.03
C PHE A 47 0.98 4.34 -11.73
N LEU A 48 0.63 4.29 -10.45
CA LEU A 48 -0.62 3.76 -9.91
C LEU A 48 -1.22 4.77 -8.95
N VAL A 49 -2.53 4.98 -9.04
CA VAL A 49 -3.28 5.61 -7.94
C VAL A 49 -3.53 4.56 -6.85
N ALA A 50 -3.30 4.93 -5.60
CA ALA A 50 -3.46 4.05 -4.45
C ALA A 50 -4.25 4.72 -3.31
N GLY A 51 -3.97 4.31 -2.07
CA GLY A 51 -4.43 5.03 -0.88
C GLY A 51 -5.95 5.06 -0.72
N THR A 52 -6.46 6.19 -0.24
CA THR A 52 -7.91 6.36 0.02
C THR A 52 -8.72 6.27 -1.28
N TYR A 53 -8.21 6.78 -2.41
CA TYR A 53 -8.89 6.65 -3.71
C TYR A 53 -9.11 5.19 -4.10
N ALA A 54 -8.08 4.34 -3.95
CA ALA A 54 -8.22 2.91 -4.20
C ALA A 54 -9.18 2.21 -3.24
N VAL A 55 -9.12 2.54 -1.94
CA VAL A 55 -10.09 2.02 -0.97
C VAL A 55 -11.51 2.39 -1.36
N SER A 56 -11.79 3.65 -1.69
CA SER A 56 -13.12 4.12 -2.12
C SER A 56 -13.58 3.40 -3.38
N ALA A 57 -12.72 3.27 -4.39
CA ALA A 57 -13.05 2.62 -5.65
C ALA A 57 -13.47 1.15 -5.46
N TYR A 58 -12.77 0.38 -4.63
CA TYR A 58 -13.08 -1.05 -4.42
C TYR A 58 -14.19 -1.31 -3.41
N THR A 59 -14.35 -0.45 -2.40
CA THR A 59 -15.20 -0.73 -1.24
C THR A 59 -16.50 0.08 -1.21
N GLY A 60 -16.53 1.22 -1.89
CA GLY A 60 -17.60 2.20 -1.78
C GLY A 60 -17.52 3.08 -0.52
N VAL A 61 -16.49 2.92 0.31
CA VAL A 61 -16.29 3.76 1.50
C VAL A 61 -15.92 5.18 1.07
N VAL A 62 -16.74 6.15 1.45
CA VAL A 62 -16.48 7.58 1.23
C VAL A 62 -15.94 8.19 2.51
N ARG A 63 -14.74 8.76 2.44
CA ARG A 63 -14.18 9.59 3.52
C ARG A 63 -13.37 10.74 2.94
N GLN A 64 -13.19 11.77 3.75
CA GLN A 64 -12.35 12.89 3.36
C GLN A 64 -10.88 12.43 3.24
N THR A 65 -10.24 12.74 2.12
CA THR A 65 -8.79 12.60 1.96
C THR A 65 -8.13 13.98 1.87
N LYS A 66 -6.87 14.06 2.32
CA LYS A 66 -6.09 15.31 2.29
C LYS A 66 -5.05 15.30 1.17
N ASP A 67 -4.81 14.14 0.57
CA ASP A 67 -3.74 13.84 -0.37
C ASP A 67 -4.21 12.82 -1.42
N LEU A 68 -3.40 12.75 -2.48
CA LEU A 68 -3.42 11.73 -3.53
C LEU A 68 -2.15 10.89 -3.40
N ASP A 69 -2.30 9.57 -3.42
CA ASP A 69 -1.19 8.61 -3.30
C ASP A 69 -0.82 8.07 -4.69
N ILE A 70 0.34 8.46 -5.20
CA ILE A 70 0.89 8.03 -6.50
C ILE A 70 2.02 7.03 -6.26
N PHE A 71 1.77 5.77 -6.59
CA PHE A 71 2.74 4.69 -6.47
C PHE A 71 3.52 4.54 -7.78
N CYS A 72 4.83 4.44 -7.71
CA CYS A 72 5.71 4.27 -8.87
C CYS A 72 6.94 3.41 -8.51
N LYS A 73 7.67 2.93 -9.51
CA LYS A 73 8.95 2.24 -9.24
C LYS A 73 9.97 3.23 -8.69
N PRO A 74 10.96 2.78 -7.89
CA PRO A 74 11.99 3.67 -7.33
C PRO A 74 12.71 4.53 -8.38
N GLY A 75 13.02 3.94 -9.55
CA GLY A 75 13.67 4.67 -10.65
C GLY A 75 12.78 5.69 -11.36
N ASP A 76 11.46 5.60 -11.21
CA ASP A 76 10.49 6.52 -11.82
C ASP A 76 10.16 7.70 -10.90
N CYS A 77 10.38 7.59 -9.59
CA CYS A 77 10.15 8.69 -8.64
C CYS A 77 10.90 9.98 -9.02
N PRO A 78 12.23 9.97 -9.32
CA PRO A 78 12.93 11.16 -9.77
C PRO A 78 12.35 11.74 -11.06
N ARG A 79 11.88 10.90 -11.99
CA ARG A 79 11.28 11.35 -13.25
C ARG A 79 9.98 12.12 -13.00
N ILE A 80 9.12 11.62 -12.12
CA ILE A 80 7.87 12.29 -11.73
C ILE A 80 8.19 13.63 -11.04
N LEU A 81 9.08 13.62 -10.04
CA LEU A 81 9.42 14.84 -9.30
C LEU A 81 10.07 15.91 -10.20
N THR A 82 10.97 15.51 -11.11
CA THR A 82 11.56 16.46 -12.07
C THR A 82 10.51 17.03 -13.02
N HIS A 83 9.60 16.21 -13.55
CA HIS A 83 8.52 16.69 -14.42
C HIS A 83 7.68 17.79 -13.74
N PHE A 84 7.21 17.53 -12.51
CA PHE A 84 6.40 18.51 -11.78
C PHE A 84 7.19 19.77 -11.40
N LYS A 85 8.47 19.62 -11.07
CA LYS A 85 9.36 20.77 -10.83
C LYS A 85 9.51 21.64 -12.07
N ASP A 86 9.68 21.04 -13.24
CA ASP A 86 9.91 21.75 -14.51
C ASP A 86 8.69 22.56 -14.96
N ILE A 87 7.48 22.13 -14.59
CA ILE A 87 6.23 22.87 -14.85
C ILE A 87 5.83 23.81 -13.69
N GLY A 88 6.71 24.00 -12.71
CA GLY A 88 6.59 25.06 -11.69
C GLY A 88 6.03 24.64 -10.33
N TYR A 89 5.78 23.35 -10.08
CA TYR A 89 5.38 22.87 -8.75
C TYR A 89 6.57 22.80 -7.79
N ALA A 90 6.29 22.94 -6.49
CA ALA A 90 7.28 22.69 -5.46
C ALA A 90 7.39 21.17 -5.22
N VAL A 91 8.61 20.64 -5.13
CA VAL A 91 8.85 19.21 -4.90
C VAL A 91 9.80 19.01 -3.72
N VAL A 92 9.58 17.95 -2.96
CA VAL A 92 10.38 17.57 -1.80
C VAL A 92 10.65 16.06 -1.84
N ILE A 93 11.88 15.66 -1.55
CA ILE A 93 12.19 14.28 -1.20
C ILE A 93 12.10 14.22 0.33
N GLU A 94 11.02 13.66 0.85
CA GLU A 94 10.78 13.58 2.30
C GLU A 94 11.66 12.49 2.91
N ASP A 95 11.77 11.35 2.22
CA ASP A 95 12.60 10.23 2.61
C ASP A 95 13.05 9.48 1.35
N ASP A 96 14.35 9.53 1.07
CA ASP A 96 14.97 8.94 -0.13
C ASP A 96 14.80 7.41 -0.22
N ARG A 97 14.35 6.77 0.87
CA ARG A 97 14.07 5.33 0.87
C ARG A 97 12.68 4.99 0.35
N TRP A 98 11.72 5.92 0.39
CA TRP A 98 10.33 5.57 0.08
C TRP A 98 9.38 6.69 -0.39
N LEU A 99 9.65 7.98 -0.12
CA LEU A 99 8.67 9.05 -0.30
C LEU A 99 9.24 10.34 -0.90
N GLY A 100 8.68 10.74 -2.04
CA GLY A 100 8.69 12.10 -2.55
C GLY A 100 7.33 12.78 -2.41
N LYS A 101 7.28 14.10 -2.55
CA LYS A 101 6.06 14.90 -2.50
C LYS A 101 6.08 16.02 -3.54
N VAL A 102 4.90 16.34 -4.07
CA VAL A 102 4.67 17.49 -4.97
C VAL A 102 3.60 18.38 -4.35
N PHE A 103 3.80 19.69 -4.42
CA PHE A 103 2.97 20.69 -3.74
C PHE A 103 2.51 21.82 -4.66
N GLU A 104 1.29 22.28 -4.41
CA GLU A 104 0.77 23.59 -4.84
C GLU A 104 0.06 24.25 -3.65
N GLY A 105 0.69 25.28 -3.08
CA GLY A 105 0.19 25.91 -1.85
C GLY A 105 0.04 24.88 -0.72
N PRO A 106 -1.17 24.73 -0.12
CA PRO A 106 -1.41 23.77 0.96
C PRO A 106 -1.73 22.35 0.47
N HIS A 107 -1.90 22.14 -0.83
CA HIS A 107 -2.27 20.86 -1.43
C HIS A 107 -1.04 20.09 -1.87
N PHE A 108 -1.09 18.76 -1.74
CA PHE A 108 0.04 17.91 -2.10
C PHE A 108 -0.39 16.51 -2.50
N PHE A 109 0.46 15.84 -3.27
CA PHE A 109 0.36 14.41 -3.51
C PHE A 109 1.69 13.71 -3.20
N ASP A 110 1.57 12.45 -2.80
CA ASP A 110 2.70 11.61 -2.38
C ASP A 110 3.18 10.77 -3.56
N VAL A 111 4.48 10.76 -3.80
CA VAL A 111 5.15 9.88 -4.77
C VAL A 111 5.84 8.75 -3.99
N ILE A 112 5.14 7.62 -3.89
CA ILE A 112 5.50 6.49 -3.03
C ILE A 112 6.12 5.40 -3.89
N PHE A 113 7.33 4.96 -3.54
CA PHE A 113 8.03 3.90 -4.27
C PHE A 113 8.44 2.72 -3.39
N ALA A 114 8.25 2.85 -2.08
CA ALA A 114 8.38 1.78 -1.11
C ALA A 114 7.50 2.04 0.12
N SER A 115 7.42 1.09 1.05
CA SER A 115 6.89 1.32 2.39
C SER A 115 7.97 1.95 3.28
N ALA A 116 7.56 2.75 4.26
CA ALA A 116 8.46 3.41 5.21
C ALA A 116 9.34 2.43 6.02
N ASN A 117 8.91 1.18 6.17
CA ASN A 117 9.64 0.12 6.85
C ASN A 117 10.51 -0.75 5.91
N GLY A 118 10.55 -0.43 4.61
CA GLY A 118 11.36 -1.11 3.60
C GLY A 118 10.90 -2.51 3.19
N THR A 119 9.78 -3.02 3.73
CA THR A 119 9.29 -4.38 3.43
C THR A 119 8.63 -4.50 2.07
N MET A 120 8.28 -3.37 1.46
CA MET A 120 7.51 -3.31 0.22
C MET A 120 8.18 -2.31 -0.71
N GLN A 121 8.65 -2.78 -1.87
CA GLN A 121 9.07 -1.91 -2.97
C GLN A 121 8.08 -2.09 -4.11
N VAL A 122 7.71 -0.98 -4.77
CA VAL A 122 6.85 -1.04 -5.96
C VAL A 122 7.67 -1.63 -7.12
N LYS A 123 7.16 -2.72 -7.70
CA LYS A 123 7.81 -3.48 -8.78
C LYS A 123 6.87 -3.59 -9.99
N ASP A 124 7.38 -4.10 -11.11
CA ASP A 124 6.59 -4.27 -12.34
C ASP A 124 5.30 -5.07 -12.12
N GLN A 125 5.31 -6.09 -11.24
CA GLN A 125 4.12 -6.87 -10.88
C GLN A 125 2.95 -6.00 -10.37
N TRP A 126 3.23 -4.87 -9.72
CA TRP A 126 2.18 -3.94 -9.27
C TRP A 126 1.46 -3.29 -10.46
N LEU A 127 2.23 -2.92 -11.49
CA LEU A 127 1.74 -2.30 -12.71
C LEU A 127 1.01 -3.34 -13.60
N GLU A 128 1.55 -4.56 -13.67
CA GLU A 128 0.98 -5.69 -14.42
C GLU A 128 -0.38 -6.13 -13.86
N HIS A 129 -0.56 -6.05 -12.54
CA HIS A 129 -1.79 -6.46 -11.85
C HIS A 129 -2.71 -5.31 -11.47
N ALA A 130 -2.46 -4.11 -12.00
CA ALA A 130 -3.31 -2.95 -11.81
C ALA A 130 -4.72 -3.15 -12.40
N ARG A 131 -5.62 -2.23 -12.07
CA ARG A 131 -6.90 -2.04 -12.76
C ARG A 131 -6.90 -0.69 -13.46
N GLN A 132 -7.86 -0.47 -14.34
CA GLN A 132 -8.12 0.85 -14.90
C GLN A 132 -9.41 1.42 -14.34
N VAL A 133 -9.41 2.72 -14.11
CA VAL A 133 -10.56 3.45 -13.60
C VAL A 133 -10.58 4.84 -14.22
N GLU A 134 -11.78 5.40 -14.42
CA GLU A 134 -11.94 6.83 -14.65
C GLU A 134 -11.81 7.56 -13.31
N LEU A 135 -10.87 8.49 -13.22
CA LEU A 135 -10.62 9.26 -12.01
C LEU A 135 -10.31 10.70 -12.38
N LEU A 136 -11.05 11.65 -11.79
CA LEU A 136 -10.83 13.09 -11.99
C LEU A 136 -10.74 13.45 -13.49
N GLY A 137 -11.63 12.85 -14.30
CA GLY A 137 -11.72 13.09 -15.74
C GLY A 137 -10.64 12.42 -16.60
N SER A 138 -9.79 11.55 -16.03
CA SER A 138 -8.76 10.82 -16.77
C SER A 138 -8.80 9.31 -16.48
N ARG A 139 -8.52 8.51 -17.50
CA ARG A 139 -8.34 7.06 -17.33
C ARG A 139 -6.95 6.75 -16.80
N VAL A 140 -6.88 6.22 -15.58
CA VAL A 140 -5.62 5.94 -14.88
C VAL A 140 -5.50 4.48 -14.48
N ARG A 141 -4.27 4.05 -14.16
CA ARG A 141 -4.07 2.78 -13.45
C ARG A 141 -4.30 2.99 -11.96
N ILE A 142 -5.02 2.06 -11.35
CA ILE A 142 -5.23 1.99 -9.91
C ILE A 142 -4.65 0.67 -9.39
N ILE A 143 -4.03 0.71 -8.21
CA ILE A 143 -3.46 -0.46 -7.54
C ILE A 143 -4.47 -1.62 -7.45
N GLY A 144 -4.03 -2.87 -7.65
CA GLY A 144 -4.88 -4.05 -7.50
C GLY A 144 -5.25 -4.34 -6.04
N PRO A 145 -6.35 -5.06 -5.74
CA PRO A 145 -6.77 -5.35 -4.36
C PRO A 145 -5.72 -6.12 -3.53
N THR A 146 -4.97 -7.03 -4.16
CA THR A 146 -3.88 -7.79 -3.52
C THR A 146 -2.79 -6.85 -3.00
N GLU A 147 -2.25 -6.00 -3.86
CA GLU A 147 -1.20 -5.04 -3.53
C GLU A 147 -1.72 -3.95 -2.57
N LEU A 148 -3.00 -3.56 -2.67
CA LEU A 148 -3.63 -2.60 -1.76
C LEU A 148 -3.69 -3.13 -0.32
N ILE A 149 -4.02 -4.41 -0.14
CA ILE A 149 -3.98 -5.05 1.18
C ILE A 149 -2.54 -5.07 1.70
N TRP A 150 -1.60 -5.52 0.86
CA TRP A 150 -0.20 -5.61 1.26
C TRP A 150 0.37 -4.25 1.69
N SER A 151 0.06 -3.17 0.97
CA SER A 151 0.54 -1.82 1.28
C SER A 151 0.00 -1.26 2.60
N LYS A 152 -1.04 -1.88 3.16
CA LYS A 152 -1.70 -1.46 4.40
C LYS A 152 -1.37 -2.35 5.59
N CYS A 153 -0.89 -3.58 5.38
CA CYS A 153 -0.65 -4.56 6.44
C CYS A 153 0.25 -4.07 7.58
N PHE A 154 1.19 -3.17 7.30
CA PHE A 154 2.14 -2.66 8.29
C PHE A 154 1.78 -1.29 8.88
N ILE A 155 0.69 -0.65 8.44
CA ILE A 155 0.27 0.64 8.95
C ILE A 155 -0.57 0.44 10.21
N GLN A 156 0.11 0.35 11.34
CA GLN A 156 -0.46 0.01 12.65
C GLN A 156 0.25 0.74 13.79
N ASP A 157 0.35 2.06 13.70
CA ASP A 157 0.82 2.90 14.79
C ASP A 157 -0.35 3.45 15.63
N ARG A 158 -0.05 4.02 16.80
CA ARG A 158 -1.06 4.55 17.73
C ARG A 158 -1.95 5.65 17.15
N GLY A 159 -1.48 6.38 16.13
CA GLY A 159 -2.17 7.48 15.48
C GLY A 159 -2.84 7.10 14.15
N ARG A 160 -2.43 5.99 13.54
CA ARG A 160 -2.94 5.49 12.27
C ARG A 160 -2.89 3.96 12.20
N HIS A 161 -4.06 3.38 11.95
CA HIS A 161 -4.24 1.95 11.75
C HIS A 161 -5.13 1.69 10.53
N ASP A 162 -4.60 1.02 9.50
CA ASP A 162 -5.31 0.78 8.23
C ASP A 162 -6.07 -0.57 8.23
N GLY A 163 -6.28 -1.23 9.38
CA GLY A 163 -6.94 -2.54 9.46
C GLY A 163 -8.38 -2.56 8.95
N ALA A 164 -9.13 -1.47 9.13
CA ALA A 164 -10.47 -1.35 8.57
C ALA A 164 -10.45 -1.32 7.03
N ASP A 165 -9.48 -0.62 6.43
CA ASP A 165 -9.33 -0.58 4.96
C ASP A 165 -9.03 -1.98 4.40
N ILE A 166 -8.19 -2.76 5.09
CA ILE A 166 -7.90 -4.16 4.73
C ILE A 166 -9.17 -5.00 4.81
N ALA A 167 -9.89 -4.94 5.94
CA ALA A 167 -11.08 -5.75 6.15
C ALA A 167 -12.20 -5.41 5.14
N HIS A 168 -12.41 -4.12 4.84
CA HIS A 168 -13.36 -3.69 3.81
C HIS A 168 -12.95 -4.15 2.41
N THR A 169 -11.65 -4.13 2.10
CA THR A 169 -11.14 -4.60 0.79
C THR A 169 -11.38 -6.10 0.64
N ILE A 170 -11.12 -6.91 1.67
CA ILE A 170 -11.46 -8.34 1.67
C ILE A 170 -12.97 -8.51 1.46
N LEU A 171 -13.81 -7.85 2.26
CA LEU A 171 -15.27 -7.97 2.17
C LEU A 171 -15.80 -7.68 0.76
N LYS A 172 -15.30 -6.60 0.13
CA LYS A 172 -15.86 -6.06 -1.11
C LYS A 172 -15.14 -6.47 -2.39
N ALA A 173 -13.94 -7.04 -2.29
CA ALA A 173 -13.11 -7.40 -3.43
C ALA A 173 -12.43 -8.78 -3.31
N HIS A 174 -12.84 -9.66 -2.39
CA HIS A 174 -12.21 -10.99 -2.19
C HIS A 174 -12.00 -11.82 -3.47
N GLU A 175 -12.95 -11.83 -4.41
CA GLU A 175 -12.83 -12.58 -5.67
C GLU A 175 -11.70 -12.05 -6.58
N GLN A 176 -11.28 -10.80 -6.37
CA GLN A 176 -10.22 -10.13 -7.13
C GLN A 176 -8.86 -10.20 -6.42
N ILE A 177 -8.82 -10.75 -5.20
CA ILE A 177 -7.58 -10.92 -4.44
C ILE A 177 -6.91 -12.20 -4.92
N ASP A 178 -5.70 -12.06 -5.46
CA ASP A 178 -4.76 -13.16 -5.60
C ASP A 178 -4.13 -13.45 -4.23
N TRP A 179 -4.67 -14.46 -3.56
CA TRP A 179 -4.25 -14.90 -2.23
C TRP A 179 -2.87 -15.58 -2.22
N GLN A 180 -2.48 -16.23 -3.32
CA GLN A 180 -1.15 -16.84 -3.43
C GLN A 180 -0.07 -15.76 -3.52
N ARG A 181 -0.30 -14.73 -4.34
CA ARG A 181 0.60 -13.59 -4.46
C ARG A 181 0.66 -12.80 -3.15
N LEU A 182 -0.47 -12.59 -2.48
CA LEU A 182 -0.49 -11.93 -1.17
C LEU A 182 0.36 -12.71 -0.14
N LEU A 183 0.19 -14.03 -0.06
CA LEU A 183 1.01 -14.88 0.80
C LEU A 183 2.48 -14.81 0.42
N SER A 184 2.82 -14.81 -0.88
CA SER A 184 4.21 -14.69 -1.34
C SER A 184 4.87 -13.38 -0.91
N TYR A 185 4.15 -12.25 -0.93
CA TYR A 185 4.68 -10.98 -0.46
C TYR A 185 4.89 -10.95 1.06
N LEU A 186 4.00 -11.60 1.80
CA LEU A 186 4.00 -11.64 3.26
C LEU A 186 4.65 -12.90 3.82
N ASP A 187 5.35 -13.72 3.03
CA ASP A 187 5.85 -15.03 3.49
C ASP A 187 6.78 -14.92 4.71
N THR A 188 7.70 -13.95 4.68
CA THR A 188 8.61 -13.62 5.80
C THR A 188 7.87 -13.05 7.02
N HIS A 189 6.67 -12.52 6.81
CA HIS A 189 5.84 -11.81 7.80
C HIS A 189 4.44 -12.43 7.89
N TRP A 190 4.36 -13.75 7.75
CA TRP A 190 3.10 -14.48 7.60
C TRP A 190 2.23 -14.33 8.84
N GLU A 191 2.82 -14.04 10.01
CA GLU A 191 2.09 -13.73 11.25
C GLU A 191 1.24 -12.46 11.11
N VAL A 192 1.73 -11.45 10.37
CA VAL A 192 0.98 -10.22 10.08
C VAL A 192 -0.22 -10.54 9.20
N LEU A 193 -0.05 -11.38 8.18
CA LEU A 193 -1.17 -11.82 7.34
C LEU A 193 -2.20 -12.58 8.18
N LEU A 194 -1.76 -13.55 8.98
CA LEU A 194 -2.65 -14.33 9.86
C LEU A 194 -3.46 -13.41 10.79
N MET A 195 -2.83 -12.38 11.37
CA MET A 195 -3.52 -11.40 12.21
C MET A 195 -4.63 -10.67 11.44
N GLN A 196 -4.38 -10.24 10.20
CA GLN A 196 -5.41 -9.58 9.39
C GLN A 196 -6.57 -10.53 9.05
N LEU A 197 -6.27 -11.79 8.73
CA LEU A 197 -7.30 -12.80 8.43
C LEU A 197 -8.16 -13.11 9.65
N LEU A 198 -7.55 -13.26 10.83
CA LEU A 198 -8.28 -13.48 12.08
C LEU A 198 -9.14 -12.26 12.44
N ASN A 199 -8.59 -11.05 12.28
CA ASN A 199 -9.33 -9.81 12.52
C ASN A 199 -10.54 -9.70 11.58
N PHE A 200 -10.36 -9.95 10.28
CA PHE A 200 -11.46 -9.99 9.31
C PHE A 200 -12.56 -10.97 9.74
N ARG A 201 -12.21 -12.20 10.11
CA ARG A 201 -13.18 -13.22 10.54
C ARG A 201 -13.92 -12.86 11.82
N TRP A 202 -13.28 -12.08 12.70
CA TRP A 202 -13.92 -11.56 13.91
C TRP A 202 -14.88 -10.41 13.59
N ILE A 203 -14.49 -9.50 12.69
CA ILE A 203 -15.34 -8.38 12.23
C ILE A 203 -16.55 -8.90 11.43
N TYR A 204 -16.34 -9.90 10.57
CA TYR A 204 -17.31 -10.45 9.62
C TYR A 204 -17.44 -11.98 9.78
N PRO A 205 -18.09 -12.46 10.86
CA PRO A 205 -18.21 -13.90 11.11
C PRO A 205 -19.07 -14.62 10.08
N SER A 206 -20.04 -13.93 9.45
CA SER A 206 -20.91 -14.48 8.39
C SER A 206 -20.18 -14.63 7.05
N GLU A 207 -19.18 -13.81 6.78
CA GLU A 207 -18.43 -13.72 5.51
C GLU A 207 -17.05 -14.37 5.62
N ARG A 208 -16.83 -15.19 6.66
CA ARG A 208 -15.53 -15.82 6.95
C ARG A 208 -15.01 -16.71 5.81
N ASP A 209 -15.89 -17.17 4.93
CA ASP A 209 -15.64 -17.98 3.73
C ASP A 209 -15.08 -17.16 2.56
N HIS A 210 -15.06 -15.82 2.66
CA HIS A 210 -14.34 -14.96 1.72
C HIS A 210 -12.82 -15.16 1.78
N ILE A 211 -12.31 -15.77 2.86
CA ILE A 211 -10.91 -16.18 2.98
C ILE A 211 -10.80 -17.65 2.58
N PRO A 212 -9.89 -18.02 1.65
CA PRO A 212 -9.71 -19.41 1.28
C PRO A 212 -9.26 -20.27 2.46
N ASP A 213 -9.92 -21.43 2.67
CA ASP A 213 -9.60 -22.36 3.75
C ASP A 213 -8.14 -22.81 3.70
N TRP A 214 -7.61 -23.11 2.51
CA TRP A 214 -6.21 -23.52 2.34
C TRP A 214 -5.20 -22.50 2.88
N LEU A 215 -5.52 -21.20 2.79
CA LEU A 215 -4.63 -20.13 3.25
C LEU A 215 -4.61 -20.10 4.77
N LEU A 216 -5.78 -20.16 5.39
CA LEU A 216 -5.89 -20.19 6.84
C LEU A 216 -5.24 -21.45 7.42
N ASP A 217 -5.50 -22.62 6.82
CA ASP A 217 -4.89 -23.89 7.21
C ASP A 217 -3.36 -23.84 7.10
N ASN A 218 -2.83 -23.26 6.01
CA ASN A 218 -1.39 -23.10 5.83
C ASN A 218 -0.77 -22.23 6.94
N LEU A 219 -1.38 -21.08 7.26
CA LEU A 219 -0.85 -20.17 8.28
C LEU A 219 -0.97 -20.75 9.70
N LEU A 220 -2.05 -21.48 10.00
CA LEU A 220 -2.21 -22.17 11.26
C LEU A 220 -1.22 -23.33 11.42
N ASP A 221 -0.91 -24.09 10.36
CA ASP A 221 0.14 -25.11 10.37
C ASP A 221 1.52 -24.49 10.61
N ARG A 222 1.84 -23.35 9.96
CA ARG A 222 3.08 -22.60 10.23
C ARG A 222 3.20 -22.21 11.70
N LEU A 223 2.12 -21.71 12.30
CA LEU A 223 2.08 -21.37 13.73
C LEU A 223 2.25 -22.62 14.61
N ALA A 224 1.59 -23.73 14.27
CA ALA A 224 1.68 -24.98 15.02
C ALA A 224 3.13 -25.51 15.03
N ARG A 225 3.82 -25.46 13.88
CA ARG A 225 5.24 -25.82 13.76
C ARG A 225 6.15 -24.85 14.50
N GLN A 226 5.91 -23.54 14.38
CA GLN A 226 6.70 -22.51 15.09
C GLN A 226 6.67 -22.73 16.62
N ARG A 227 5.51 -23.13 17.18
CA ARG A 227 5.35 -23.43 18.61
C ARG A 227 6.16 -24.63 19.10
N GLN A 228 6.61 -25.52 18.21
CA GLN A 228 7.47 -26.65 18.55
C GLN A 228 8.95 -26.26 18.60
N LEU A 229 9.33 -25.12 18.02
CA LEU A 229 10.70 -24.64 17.99
C LEU A 229 11.07 -23.92 19.30
N PRO A 230 12.35 -23.95 19.70
CA PRO A 230 12.81 -23.15 20.82
C PRO A 230 12.68 -21.65 20.50
N SER A 231 12.60 -20.85 21.55
CA SER A 231 12.65 -19.39 21.41
C SER A 231 13.97 -18.94 20.77
N PRO A 232 13.97 -17.83 19.98
CA PRO A 232 15.20 -17.24 19.48
C PRO A 232 16.15 -16.87 20.60
N ARG A 233 17.46 -17.15 20.41
CA ARG A 233 18.51 -16.80 21.39
C ARG A 233 18.67 -15.30 21.57
N MET A 234 18.53 -14.54 20.49
CA MET A 234 18.60 -13.07 20.53
C MET A 234 17.22 -12.50 20.86
N LYS A 235 17.17 -11.49 21.73
CA LYS A 235 15.97 -10.67 21.93
C LYS A 235 15.75 -9.85 20.66
N ILE A 236 14.68 -10.13 19.91
CA ILE A 236 14.35 -9.43 18.65
C ILE A 236 12.98 -8.78 18.80
N CYS A 237 12.87 -7.50 18.46
CA CYS A 237 11.60 -6.78 18.34
C CYS A 237 11.37 -6.39 16.88
N ARG A 238 10.34 -7.01 16.26
CA ARG A 238 9.88 -6.66 14.92
C ARG A 238 8.83 -5.53 14.92
N GLY A 239 8.43 -5.04 16.10
CA GLY A 239 7.41 -4.01 16.26
C GLY A 239 7.72 -2.71 15.51
N ARG A 240 9.00 -2.38 15.31
CA ARG A 240 9.42 -1.22 14.51
C ARG A 240 9.11 -1.32 13.02
N LEU A 241 8.70 -2.50 12.53
CA LEU A 241 8.10 -2.65 11.20
C LEU A 241 6.64 -2.15 11.15
N LEU A 242 5.94 -2.14 12.29
CA LEU A 242 4.57 -1.64 12.43
C LEU A 242 4.55 -0.16 12.83
N SER A 243 5.37 0.21 13.80
CA SER A 243 5.50 1.59 14.28
C SER A 243 6.91 1.84 14.81
N GLN A 244 7.65 2.74 14.17
CA GLN A 244 9.01 3.06 14.61
C GLN A 244 9.03 3.77 15.97
N VAL A 245 7.99 4.54 16.27
CA VAL A 245 7.86 5.37 17.48
C VAL A 245 7.36 4.55 18.65
N ASP A 246 6.30 3.75 18.46
CA ASP A 246 5.66 3.04 19.57
C ASP A 246 6.54 1.91 20.12
N TYR A 247 7.42 1.35 19.28
CA TYR A 247 8.36 0.29 19.65
C TYR A 247 9.81 0.79 19.76
N GLU A 248 10.01 2.10 19.97
CA GLU A 248 11.35 2.65 20.15
C GLU A 248 12.00 2.18 21.46
N ILE A 249 11.20 2.11 22.53
CA ILE A 249 11.65 1.69 23.86
C ILE A 249 12.19 0.25 23.86
N ASP A 250 11.62 -0.64 23.04
CA ASP A 250 12.06 -2.02 22.89
C ASP A 250 13.54 -2.12 22.53
N VAL A 251 13.98 -1.26 21.61
CA VAL A 251 15.35 -1.25 21.09
C VAL A 251 16.27 -0.38 21.94
N LYS A 252 15.80 0.78 22.42
CA LYS A 252 16.65 1.73 23.17
C LYS A 252 16.89 1.30 24.62
N GLU A 253 15.90 0.68 25.25
CA GLU A 253 15.90 0.46 26.70
C GLU A 253 15.71 -1.01 27.08
N TRP A 254 14.90 -1.76 26.35
CA TRP A 254 14.60 -3.16 26.71
C TRP A 254 15.54 -4.19 26.08
N GLY A 255 16.58 -3.75 25.36
CA GLY A 255 17.67 -4.59 24.86
C GLY A 255 17.31 -5.48 23.66
N PHE A 256 16.21 -5.19 22.95
CA PHE A 256 15.83 -5.94 21.75
C PHE A 256 16.58 -5.43 20.50
N ALA A 257 17.01 -6.36 19.65
CA ALA A 257 17.47 -6.06 18.30
C ALA A 257 16.29 -5.66 17.41
N GLY A 258 16.45 -4.57 16.66
CA GLY A 258 15.61 -4.27 15.50
C GLY A 258 15.96 -5.12 14.28
N VAL A 259 15.24 -4.94 13.17
CA VAL A 259 15.54 -5.63 11.90
C VAL A 259 16.92 -5.19 11.40
N GLY A 260 17.87 -6.14 11.35
CA GLY A 260 19.27 -5.89 10.96
C GLY A 260 20.17 -5.32 12.08
N GLY A 261 19.67 -5.19 13.30
CA GLY A 261 20.42 -4.66 14.45
C GLY A 261 21.06 -5.74 15.34
N VAL A 262 21.90 -5.30 16.27
CA VAL A 262 22.43 -6.14 17.37
C VAL A 262 21.52 -5.98 18.59
N GLY A 263 21.34 -7.03 19.39
CA GLY A 263 20.56 -7.00 20.63
C GLY A 263 21.09 -7.98 21.66
N GLU A 264 20.53 -7.93 22.86
CA GLU A 264 20.90 -8.82 23.95
C GLU A 264 20.53 -10.28 23.65
N PHE A 265 21.28 -11.21 24.24
CA PHE A 265 20.92 -12.62 24.24
C PHE A 265 20.01 -12.92 25.45
N ARG A 266 19.08 -13.86 25.28
CA ARG A 266 18.31 -14.42 26.40
C ARG A 266 19.24 -15.27 27.27
N ASP A 267 19.18 -15.07 28.57
CA ASP A 267 19.78 -15.99 29.54
C ASP A 267 19.06 -17.35 29.43
N GLY A 268 19.84 -18.43 29.39
CA GLY A 268 19.36 -19.80 29.17
C GLY A 268 18.68 -20.42 30.37
#